data_AF-A0A939FHG6-F1
#
_entry.id   AF-A0A939FHG6-F1
#
_cell.length_a   1.000
_cell.length_b   1.000
_cell.length_c   1.000
_cell.angle_alpha   90.00
_cell.angle_beta   90.00
_cell.angle_gamma   90.00
#
_symmetry.space_group_name_H-M   'P 1'
#
loop_
_entity.id
_entity.type
_entity.pdbx_description
1 polymer ?
#
loop_
_entity_poly.entity_id
_entity_poly.type
_entity_poly.pdbx_seq_one_letter_code
_entity_poly.pdbx_strand_id
1 'polypeptide(L)'
;GGDARWVQRSEVPADARFFGLGGRGAGPRLRDGTYALWNTDPRGGFERGDDPLYITMPVQLVVADAGTHLAFHDNTWEGRVTLA
;
A
#
# COMPACT_ATOMS: atom_id res chain seq x y z
N GLY A 1 -17.84 4.52 -9.48
CA GLY A 1 -17.26 3.80 -8.34
C GLY A 1 -18.33 3.60 -7.31
N GLY A 2 -18.77 2.36 -7.11
CA GLY A 2 -19.72 2.04 -6.04
C GLY A 2 -19.00 1.80 -4.72
N ASP A 3 -19.76 1.67 -3.64
CA ASP A 3 -19.25 1.31 -2.32
C ASP A 3 -18.31 0.10 -2.40
N ALA A 4 -17.22 0.14 -1.64
CA ALA A 4 -16.29 -0.98 -1.55
C ALA A 4 -17.07 -2.24 -1.17
N ARG A 5 -17.09 -3.23 -2.07
CA ARG A 5 -17.83 -4.50 -1.85
C ARG A 5 -17.22 -5.33 -0.72
N TRP A 6 -15.96 -5.04 -0.38
CA TRP A 6 -15.22 -5.69 0.70
C TRP A 6 -14.25 -4.70 1.34
N VAL A 7 -14.15 -4.73 2.66
CA VAL A 7 -13.23 -3.91 3.47
C VAL A 7 -12.65 -4.77 4.58
N GLN A 8 -11.34 -4.70 4.76
CA GLN A 8 -10.66 -5.21 5.94
C GLN A 8 -10.02 -4.05 6.69
N ARG A 9 -10.23 -4.04 8.02
CA ARG A 9 -9.64 -3.08 8.95
C ARG A 9 -8.78 -3.84 9.94
N SER A 10 -7.61 -3.30 10.25
CA SER A 10 -6.72 -3.78 11.30
C SER A 10 -6.40 -2.64 12.23
N GLU A 11 -6.47 -2.90 13.53
CA GLU A 11 -5.87 -2.03 14.54
C GLU A 11 -4.41 -2.41 14.73
N VAL A 12 -3.56 -1.40 14.85
CA VAL A 12 -2.11 -1.58 15.02
C VAL A 12 -1.63 -0.76 16.22
N PRO A 13 -0.51 -1.14 16.84
CA PRO A 13 0.12 -0.32 17.88
C PRO A 13 0.43 1.10 17.40
N ALA A 14 0.42 2.07 18.31
CA ALA A 14 0.60 3.49 17.98
C ALA A 14 1.99 3.83 17.38
N ASP A 15 2.98 2.98 17.61
CA ASP A 15 4.35 3.08 17.11
C ASP A 15 4.58 2.35 15.78
N ALA A 16 3.50 1.79 15.20
CA ALA A 16 3.55 1.00 13.98
C ALA A 16 4.13 1.78 12.79
N ARG A 17 4.90 1.06 11.97
CA ARG A 17 5.56 1.57 10.76
C ARG A 17 5.21 0.64 9.62
N PHE A 18 4.83 1.23 8.48
CA PHE A 18 4.29 0.51 7.34
C PHE A 18 5.28 0.49 6.17
N PHE A 19 5.39 -0.66 5.51
CA PHE A 19 6.29 -0.90 4.38
C PHE A 19 5.61 -1.77 3.32
N GLY A 20 6.18 -1.80 2.12
CA GLY A 20 5.74 -2.66 1.01
C GLY A 20 4.88 -1.92 -0.02
N LEU A 21 3.83 -2.57 -0.50
CA LEU A 21 2.93 -2.11 -1.58
C LEU A 21 3.60 -1.84 -2.94
N GLY A 22 4.77 -2.44 -3.19
CA GLY A 22 5.53 -2.29 -4.44
C GLY A 22 6.47 -1.10 -4.49
N GLY A 23 6.87 -0.70 -5.70
CA GLY A 23 7.74 0.45 -5.92
C GLY A 23 7.00 1.76 -5.65
N ARG A 24 7.17 2.34 -4.47
CA ARG A 24 6.61 3.66 -4.13
C ARG A 24 7.69 4.73 -4.22
N GLY A 25 7.39 5.86 -4.86
CA GLY A 25 8.35 6.96 -5.08
C GLY A 25 8.81 7.68 -3.80
N ALA A 26 8.13 7.44 -2.67
CA ALA A 26 8.43 8.05 -1.37
C ALA A 26 9.51 7.30 -0.54
N GLY A 27 10.06 6.20 -1.06
CA GLY A 27 10.98 5.32 -0.33
C GLY A 27 10.26 4.16 0.35
N PRO A 28 10.99 3.31 1.11
CA PRO A 28 10.46 2.03 1.58
C PRO A 28 9.41 2.17 2.69
N ARG A 29 9.46 3.26 3.48
CA ARG A 29 8.50 3.53 4.55
C ARG A 29 7.32 4.32 3.99
N LEU A 30 6.14 3.72 4.11
CA LEU A 30 4.88 4.36 3.78
C LEU A 30 4.50 5.39 4.85
N ARG A 31 3.93 6.49 4.41
CA ARG A 31 3.37 7.56 5.25
C ARG A 31 1.85 7.43 5.31
N ASP A 32 1.23 8.17 6.20
CA ASP A 32 -0.22 8.26 6.25
C ASP A 32 -0.73 8.77 4.89
N GLY A 33 -1.85 8.20 4.45
CA GLY A 33 -2.35 8.42 3.10
C GLY A 33 -3.04 7.20 2.52
N THR A 34 -3.41 7.30 1.26
CA THR A 34 -4.10 6.23 0.54
C THR A 34 -3.30 5.81 -0.68
N TYR A 35 -3.05 4.50 -0.79
CA TYR A 35 -2.24 3.89 -1.83
C TYR A 35 -3.14 3.02 -2.72
N ALA A 36 -3.11 3.27 -4.03
CA ALA A 36 -3.79 2.43 -4.99
C ALA A 36 -3.08 1.06 -5.10
N LEU A 37 -3.86 -0.01 -5.02
CA LEU A 37 -3.45 -1.36 -5.41
C LEU A 37 -3.85 -1.58 -6.86
N TRP A 38 -3.08 -0.99 -7.76
CA TRP A 38 -3.32 -1.05 -9.19
C TRP A 38 -2.01 -0.85 -9.94
N ASN A 39 -1.83 -1.53 -11.07
CA ASN A 39 -0.70 -1.28 -11.95
C ASN A 39 -1.12 -0.27 -13.02
N THR A 40 -0.36 0.81 -13.18
CA THR A 40 -0.51 1.74 -14.30
C THR A 40 0.81 1.80 -15.05
N ASP A 41 0.74 1.85 -16.38
CA ASP A 41 1.88 2.09 -17.26
C ASP A 41 1.83 3.56 -17.70
N PRO A 42 2.60 4.47 -17.10
CA PRO A 42 2.58 5.87 -17.50
C PRO A 42 3.32 6.18 -18.82
N ARG A 43 3.75 5.17 -19.60
CA ARG A 43 4.38 5.35 -20.93
C ARG A 43 5.50 6.41 -20.97
N GLY A 44 6.32 6.51 -19.91
CA GLY A 44 7.33 7.56 -19.77
C GLY A 44 8.30 7.34 -18.60
N GLY A 45 9.11 8.36 -18.30
CA GLY A 45 9.99 8.40 -17.13
C GLY A 45 9.23 8.72 -15.85
N PHE A 46 9.72 8.26 -14.70
CA PHE A 46 9.05 8.37 -13.41
C PHE A 46 9.66 9.45 -12.53
N GLU A 47 8.81 10.29 -11.93
CA GLU A 47 9.21 11.26 -10.92
C GLU A 47 8.69 10.88 -9.53
N ARG A 48 9.25 11.52 -8.50
CA ARG A 48 8.83 11.35 -7.11
C ARG A 48 7.40 11.86 -6.94
N GLY A 49 6.43 10.95 -6.86
CA GLY A 49 5.01 11.27 -6.73
C GLY A 49 4.13 10.63 -7.80
N ASP A 50 4.74 10.05 -8.84
CA ASP A 50 4.03 9.27 -9.87
C ASP A 50 3.72 7.87 -9.35
N ASP A 51 2.66 7.76 -8.55
CA ASP A 51 2.06 6.49 -8.17
C ASP A 51 0.87 6.17 -9.10
N PRO A 52 0.68 4.90 -9.53
CA PRO A 52 1.46 3.70 -9.20
C PRO A 52 2.49 3.28 -10.26
N LEU A 53 3.66 2.79 -9.82
CA LEU A 53 4.73 2.22 -10.66
C LEU A 53 4.50 0.73 -11.01
N TYR A 54 5.10 0.26 -12.11
CA TYR A 54 4.88 -1.01 -12.85
C TYR A 54 4.65 -2.33 -12.07
N ILE A 55 5.04 -2.43 -10.79
CA ILE A 55 4.79 -3.62 -9.95
C ILE A 55 4.27 -3.15 -8.59
N THR A 56 2.95 -3.28 -8.42
CA THR A 56 2.37 -3.40 -7.09
C THR A 56 2.63 -4.84 -6.61
N MET A 57 3.53 -5.03 -5.65
CA MET A 57 3.48 -6.24 -4.82
C MET A 57 2.49 -5.92 -3.70
N PRO A 58 1.30 -6.54 -3.64
CA PRO A 58 0.25 -6.20 -2.68
C PRO A 58 0.53 -6.81 -1.29
N VAL A 59 1.78 -6.65 -0.85
CA VAL A 59 2.29 -7.07 0.45
C VAL A 59 2.43 -5.82 1.32
N GLN A 60 1.77 -5.80 2.46
CA GLN A 60 1.97 -4.83 3.52
C GLN A 60 2.74 -5.49 4.66
N LEU A 61 3.83 -4.86 5.10
CA LEU A 61 4.55 -5.24 6.31
C LEU A 61 4.37 -4.16 7.36
N VAL A 62 3.91 -4.55 8.54
CA VAL A 62 3.71 -3.65 9.69
C VAL A 62 4.65 -4.08 10.80
N VAL A 63 5.50 -3.15 11.23
CA VAL A 63 6.47 -3.36 12.30
C VAL A 63 6.14 -2.40 13.45
N ALA A 64 5.96 -2.97 14.64
CA ALA A 64 5.86 -2.26 15.89
C ALA A 64 6.84 -2.88 16.91
N ASP A 65 7.11 -2.18 18.00
CA ASP A 65 8.05 -2.63 19.04
C ASP A 65 7.59 -3.95 19.69
N ALA A 66 6.27 -4.13 19.83
CA ALA A 66 5.67 -5.34 20.40
C ALA A 66 5.52 -6.50 19.41
N GLY A 67 5.73 -6.29 18.11
CA GLY A 67 5.56 -7.35 17.12
C GLY A 67 5.49 -6.89 15.67
N THR A 68 5.52 -7.87 14.77
CA THR A 68 5.48 -7.66 13.31
C THR A 68 4.43 -8.56 12.69
N HIS A 69 3.68 -8.04 11.71
CA HIS A 69 2.78 -8.83 10.89
C HIS A 69 2.86 -8.44 9.41
N LEU A 70 2.46 -9.37 8.55
CA LEU A 70 2.43 -9.20 7.11
C LEU A 70 1.04 -9.55 6.60
N ALA A 71 0.50 -8.71 5.72
CA ALA A 71 -0.72 -8.97 4.97
C ALA A 71 -0.39 -9.02 3.48
N PHE A 72 -0.88 -10.07 2.81
CA PHE A 72 -0.84 -10.18 1.36
C PHE A 72 -2.27 -10.14 0.83
N HIS A 73 -2.57 -9.16 -0.02
CA HIS A 73 -3.87 -9.03 -0.64
C HIS A 73 -3.87 -9.71 -2.00
N ASP A 74 -4.31 -10.97 -2.04
CA ASP A 74 -4.53 -11.72 -3.27
C ASP A 74 -5.83 -11.26 -3.94
N ASN A 75 -5.75 -10.16 -4.68
CA ASN A 75 -6.89 -9.54 -5.34
C ASN A 75 -6.50 -9.03 -6.72
N THR A 76 -7.24 -9.45 -7.74
CA THR A 76 -7.06 -9.06 -9.15
C THR A 76 -7.85 -7.81 -9.56
N TRP A 77 -8.66 -7.26 -8.67
CA TRP A 77 -9.49 -6.06 -8.87
C TRP A 77 -8.82 -4.80 -8.28
N GLU A 78 -9.29 -3.63 -8.70
CA GLU A 78 -8.85 -2.36 -8.14
C GLU A 78 -9.10 -2.31 -6.63
N GLY A 79 -8.06 -1.95 -5.88
CA GLY A 79 -8.12 -1.80 -4.44
C GLY A 79 -7.40 -0.55 -3.96
N ARG A 80 -7.61 -0.21 -2.69
CA ARG A 80 -6.89 0.87 -2.01
C ARG A 80 -6.54 0.44 -0.58
N VAL A 81 -5.38 0.86 -0.11
CA VAL A 81 -4.96 0.74 1.29
C VAL A 81 -4.86 2.14 1.86
N THR A 82 -5.56 2.39 2.97
CA THR A 82 -5.49 3.66 3.69
C THR A 82 -4.77 3.45 5.01
N LEU A 83 -3.75 4.29 5.26
CA LEU A 83 -3.01 4.37 6.51
C LEU A 83 -3.37 5.71 7.18
N ALA A 84 -3.77 5.66 8.44
CA ALA A 84 -4.20 6.80 9.24
C ALA A 84 -3.82 6.61 10.71
#